data_AF-A0A7V9KBR1-F1
#
_entry.id   AF-A0A7V9KBR1-F1
#
_cell.length_a   1.000
_cell.length_b   1.000
_cell.length_c   1.000
_cell.angle_alpha   90.00
_cell.angle_beta   90.00
_cell.angle_gamma   90.00
#
_symmetry.space_group_name_H-M   'P 1'
#
loop_
_entity.id
_entity.type
_entity.pdbx_description
1 polymer ?
#
loop_
_entity_poly.entity_id
_entity_poly.type
_entity_poly.pdbx_seq_one_letter_code
_entity_poly.pdbx_strand_id
1 'polypeptide(L)'
;MGRSDCKFILNGIGATFSPEMAQAVQSYLAYIAEAVKPHVTGASYINFIDLDGATPERVKAAYSSEDWDRLVDLKDRRDPENLFRFNRNIPPSSAKVAV
;
A
#
# COMPACT_ATOMS: atom_id res chain seq x y z
N MET A 1 -1.62 11.91 -6.88
CA MET A 1 -0.95 10.68 -6.42
C MET A 1 -0.01 11.07 -5.30
N GLY A 2 -0.21 10.50 -4.12
CA GLY A 2 0.22 11.04 -2.82
C GLY A 2 1.65 11.56 -2.75
N ARG A 3 1.78 12.77 -2.18
CA ARG A 3 3.04 13.43 -1.76
C ARG A 3 4.17 13.40 -2.79
N SER A 4 4.01 14.21 -3.83
CA SER A 4 5.03 14.48 -4.86
C SER A 4 6.21 15.33 -4.37
N ASP A 5 6.21 15.76 -3.12
CA ASP A 5 7.27 16.53 -2.48
C ASP A 5 8.40 15.65 -1.90
N CYS A 6 8.23 14.33 -1.92
CA CYS A 6 9.26 13.38 -1.52
C CYS A 6 10.38 13.31 -2.57
N LYS A 7 11.61 13.60 -2.14
CA LYS A 7 12.80 13.59 -3.03
C LYS A 7 13.30 12.19 -3.38
N PHE A 8 12.95 11.20 -2.57
CA PHE A 8 13.45 9.83 -2.69
C PHE A 8 12.33 8.83 -2.42
N ILE A 9 12.45 7.66 -3.06
CA ILE A 9 11.64 6.48 -2.82
C ILE A 9 12.60 5.35 -2.48
N LEU A 10 12.34 4.63 -1.39
CA LEU A 10 13.11 3.46 -0.98
C LEU A 10 12.27 2.20 -1.20
N ASN A 11 12.85 1.21 -1.87
CA ASN A 11 12.27 -0.12 -2.01
C ASN A 11 13.36 -1.16 -1.71
N GLY A 12 13.08 -2.08 -0.79
CA GLY A 12 13.99 -3.14 -0.40
C GLY A 12 13.60 -4.46 -1.05
N ILE A 13 14.50 -5.05 -1.83
CA ILE A 13 14.28 -6.35 -2.49
C ILE A 13 15.49 -7.25 -2.21
N GLY A 14 15.24 -8.50 -1.84
CA GLY A 14 16.27 -9.52 -1.70
C GLY A 14 15.84 -10.81 -2.40
N ALA A 15 16.81 -11.55 -2.95
CA ALA A 15 16.55 -12.84 -3.57
C ALA A 15 16.43 -13.95 -2.52
N THR A 16 15.43 -14.83 -2.67
CA THR A 16 15.07 -15.84 -1.65
C THR A 16 14.95 -17.23 -2.28
N PHE A 17 16.08 -17.84 -2.63
CA PHE A 17 16.12 -19.15 -3.32
C PHE A 17 15.93 -20.36 -2.38
N SER A 18 15.89 -20.13 -1.07
CA SER A 18 15.58 -21.14 -0.06
C SER A 18 14.80 -20.52 1.11
N PRO A 19 14.13 -21.32 1.94
CA PRO A 19 13.43 -20.81 3.13
C PRO A 19 14.37 -20.11 4.13
N GLU A 20 15.59 -20.61 4.31
CA GLU A 20 16.60 -20.00 5.18
C GLU A 20 17.02 -18.62 4.64
N MET A 21 17.24 -18.51 3.33
CA MET A 21 17.52 -17.22 2.68
C MET A 21 16.33 -16.26 2.82
N ALA A 22 15.10 -16.74 2.67
CA ALA A 22 13.90 -15.94 2.87
C ALA A 22 13.86 -15.34 4.28
N GLN A 23 14.10 -16.16 5.30
CA GLN A 23 14.14 -15.72 6.69
C GLN A 23 15.24 -14.68 6.94
N ALA A 24 16.44 -14.91 6.40
CA ALA A 24 17.56 -13.99 6.52
C ALA A 24 17.28 -12.63 5.84
N VAL A 25 16.74 -12.67 4.61
CA VAL A 25 16.36 -11.47 3.85
C VAL A 25 15.27 -10.70 4.57
N GLN A 26 14.20 -11.36 5.03
CA GLN A 26 13.13 -10.71 5.78
C GLN A 26 13.65 -10.03 7.05
N SER A 27 14.51 -10.72 7.81
CA SER A 27 15.11 -10.17 9.03
C SER A 27 15.97 -8.94 8.74
N TYR A 28 16.75 -8.97 7.65
CA TYR A 28 17.60 -7.85 7.26
C TYR A 28 16.78 -6.66 6.73
N LEU A 29 15.75 -6.91 5.92
CA LEU A 29 14.84 -5.85 5.45
C LEU A 29 14.09 -5.19 6.61
N ALA A 30 13.66 -5.96 7.63
CA ALA A 30 13.06 -5.41 8.84
C ALA A 30 14.04 -4.53 9.63
N TYR A 31 15.30 -4.95 9.75
CA TYR A 31 16.37 -4.13 10.35
C TYR A 31 16.58 -2.81 9.60
N ILE A 32 16.69 -2.86 8.26
CA ILE A 32 16.85 -1.65 7.43
C ILE A 32 15.64 -0.73 7.59
N ALA A 33 14.42 -1.29 7.55
CA ALA A 33 13.19 -0.52 7.74
C ALA A 33 13.18 0.22 9.07
N GLU A 34 13.62 -0.41 10.17
CA GLU A 34 13.76 0.24 11.48
C GLU A 34 14.80 1.36 11.46
N ALA A 35 15.98 1.07 10.91
CA ALA A 35 17.10 2.02 10.89
C ALA A 35 16.77 3.29 10.12
N VAL A 36 15.96 3.21 9.06
CA VAL A 36 15.57 4.37 8.25
C VAL A 36 14.33 5.10 8.77
N LYS A 37 13.62 4.59 9.79
CA LYS A 37 12.39 5.21 10.32
C LYS A 37 12.50 6.72 10.60
N PRO A 38 13.59 7.24 11.21
CA PRO A 38 13.70 8.68 11.47
C PRO A 38 13.73 9.55 10.22
N HIS A 39 14.01 8.96 9.05
CA HIS A 39 14.16 9.65 7.77
C HIS A 39 12.95 9.46 6.85
N VAL A 40 11.97 8.63 7.23
CA VAL A 40 10.77 8.43 6.39
C VAL A 40 9.77 9.56 6.57
N THR A 41 9.12 9.96 5.48
CA THR A 41 8.10 11.01 5.47
C THR A 41 6.71 10.53 5.90
N GLY A 42 6.58 9.22 6.17
CA GLY A 42 5.30 8.54 6.38
C GLY A 42 4.46 8.35 5.12
N ALA A 43 4.96 8.78 3.95
CA ALA A 43 4.30 8.54 2.67
C ALA A 43 4.50 7.08 2.24
N SER A 44 3.41 6.42 1.83
CA SER A 44 3.45 5.06 1.30
C SER A 44 3.18 5.08 -0.20
N TYR A 45 4.05 4.44 -0.97
CA TYR A 45 3.80 4.22 -2.39
C TYR A 45 2.94 2.98 -2.57
N ILE A 46 1.76 3.13 -3.19
CA ILE A 46 0.75 2.08 -3.25
C ILE A 46 1.31 0.76 -3.80
N ASN A 47 2.18 0.80 -4.81
CA ASN A 47 2.73 -0.40 -5.44
C ASN A 47 3.65 -1.23 -4.53
N PHE A 48 4.11 -0.69 -3.40
CA PHE A 48 4.97 -1.39 -2.43
C PHE A 48 4.23 -1.90 -1.20
N ILE A 49 2.90 -1.76 -1.14
CA ILE A 49 2.10 -2.42 -0.12
C ILE A 49 1.87 -3.86 -0.57
N ASP A 50 2.37 -4.89 0.11
CA ASP A 50 2.07 -6.28 -0.27
C ASP A 50 0.55 -6.54 -0.26
N LEU A 51 0.08 -7.43 -1.15
CA LEU A 51 -1.35 -7.72 -1.28
C LEU A 51 -1.95 -8.26 0.01
N ASP A 52 -1.24 -9.15 0.71
CA ASP A 52 -1.66 -9.69 2.00
C ASP A 52 -1.68 -8.61 3.11
N GLY A 53 -0.96 -7.51 2.91
CA GLY A 53 -0.91 -6.36 3.81
C GLY A 53 -1.77 -5.17 3.36
N ALA A 54 -2.55 -5.31 2.28
CA ALA A 54 -3.33 -4.23 1.66
C ALA A 54 -4.72 -4.04 2.32
N THR A 55 -4.74 -3.79 3.63
CA THR A 55 -5.99 -3.43 4.32
C THR A 55 -6.54 -2.09 3.80
N PRO A 56 -7.86 -1.84 3.88
CA PRO A 56 -8.46 -0.59 3.42
C PRO A 56 -7.80 0.66 4.02
N GLU A 57 -7.41 0.60 5.30
CA GLU A 57 -6.77 1.71 6.02
C GLU A 57 -5.37 2.00 5.48
N ARG A 58 -4.58 0.95 5.21
CA ARG A 58 -3.24 1.07 4.63
C ARG A 58 -3.29 1.57 3.20
N VAL A 59 -4.24 1.08 2.42
CA VAL A 59 -4.46 1.53 1.04
C VAL A 59 -4.89 3.00 1.04
N LYS A 60 -5.81 3.41 1.91
CA LYS A 60 -6.24 4.80 2.06
C LYS A 60 -5.10 5.73 2.47
N ALA A 61 -4.23 5.30 3.39
CA ALA A 61 -3.08 6.09 3.83
C ALA A 61 -2.05 6.40 2.72
N ALA A 62 -2.09 5.68 1.59
CA ALA A 62 -1.24 5.97 0.42
C ALA A 62 -1.72 7.16 -0.42
N TYR A 63 -2.93 7.68 -0.16
CA TYR A 63 -3.53 8.80 -0.88
C TYR A 63 -3.72 10.02 0.04
N SER A 64 -3.79 11.21 -0.55
CA SER A 64 -4.37 12.35 0.17
C SER A 64 -5.87 12.13 0.35
N SER A 65 -6.49 12.77 1.34
CA SER A 65 -7.94 12.68 1.53
C SER A 65 -8.70 13.10 0.26
N GLU A 66 -8.25 14.16 -0.42
CA GLU A 66 -8.86 14.64 -1.66
C GLU A 66 -8.75 13.64 -2.81
N ASP A 67 -7.55 13.06 -3.04
CA ASP A 67 -7.36 12.03 -4.07
C ASP A 67 -8.20 10.79 -3.75
N TRP A 68 -8.27 10.40 -2.47
CA TRP A 68 -9.07 9.27 -2.02
C TRP A 68 -10.55 9.46 -2.33
N ASP A 69 -11.13 10.59 -1.92
CA ASP A 69 -12.56 10.86 -2.11
C ASP A 69 -12.91 10.91 -3.61
N ARG A 70 -12.02 11.49 -4.44
CA ARG A 70 -12.19 11.50 -5.89
C ARG A 70 -12.11 10.10 -6.52
N LEU A 71 -11.24 9.23 -6.00
CA LEU A 71 -11.12 7.84 -6.46
C LEU A 71 -12.33 7.01 -6.04
N VAL A 72 -12.89 7.23 -4.84
CA VAL A 72 -14.13 6.59 -4.39
C VAL A 72 -15.30 7.02 -5.30
N ASP A 73 -15.46 8.32 -5.59
CA ASP A 73 -16.49 8.79 -6.53
C ASP A 73 -16.34 8.18 -7.94
N LEU A 74 -15.10 8.05 -8.41
CA LEU A 74 -14.83 7.39 -9.68
C LEU A 74 -15.21 5.90 -9.64
N LYS A 75 -14.90 5.21 -8.54
CA LYS A 75 -15.25 3.80 -8.32
C LYS A 75 -16.77 3.62 -8.25
N ASP A 76 -17.49 4.50 -7.57
CA ASP A 76 -18.96 4.49 -7.50
C ASP A 76 -19.60 4.56 -8.90
N ARG A 77 -19.04 5.38 -9.80
CA ARG A 77 -19.57 5.53 -11.17
C ARG A 77 -19.17 4.42 -12.14
N ARG A 78 -18.05 3.73 -11.89
CA ARG A 78 -17.43 2.82 -12.87
C ARG A 78 -17.45 1.35 -12.44
N ASP A 79 -17.48 1.08 -11.14
CA ASP A 79 -17.48 -0.26 -10.56
C ASP A 79 -18.26 -0.28 -9.23
N PRO A 80 -19.58 0.04 -9.25
CA PRO A 80 -20.41 0.14 -8.05
C PRO A 80 -20.57 -1.20 -7.31
N GLU A 81 -20.39 -2.33 -8.00
CA GLU A 81 -20.46 -3.67 -7.44
C GLU A 81 -19.10 -4.17 -6.92
N ASN A 82 -18.05 -3.34 -7.02
CA ASN A 82 -16.69 -3.65 -6.60
C ASN A 82 -16.16 -4.97 -7.21
N LEU A 83 -16.38 -5.16 -8.51
CA LEU A 83 -15.92 -6.32 -9.27
C LEU A 83 -14.39 -6.39 -9.27
N PHE A 84 -13.72 -5.25 -9.46
CA PHE A 84 -12.26 -5.16 -9.46
C PHE A 84 -11.72 -4.89 -8.05
N ARG A 85 -11.69 -5.93 -7.22
CA ARG A 85 -11.34 -5.84 -5.79
C ARG A 85 -10.12 -6.65 -5.33
N PHE A 86 -9.50 -7.41 -6.22
CA PHE A 86 -8.36 -8.29 -5.88
C PHE A 86 -7.00 -7.57 -5.86
N ASN A 87 -7.01 -6.25 -6.00
CA ASN A 87 -5.85 -5.39 -5.92
C ASN A 87 -5.85 -4.65 -4.56
N ARG A 88 -5.01 -3.62 -4.44
CA ARG A 88 -5.05 -2.67 -3.32
C ARG A 88 -6.32 -1.83 -3.43
N ASN A 89 -7.41 -2.43 -2.99
CA ASN A 89 -8.74 -2.03 -3.39
C ASN A 89 -9.16 -0.69 -2.78
N ILE A 90 -9.87 0.11 -3.59
CA ILE A 90 -10.62 1.27 -3.15
C ILE A 90 -12.10 0.85 -3.19
N PRO A 91 -12.76 0.66 -2.03
CA PRO A 91 -14.16 0.26 -2.02
C PRO A 91 -15.06 1.42 -2.47
N PRO A 92 -16.10 1.16 -3.29
CA PRO A 92 -17.15 2.13 -3.53
C PRO A 92 -17.92 2.44 -2.23
N SER A 93 -18.58 3.58 -2.16
CA SER A 93 -19.36 4.04 -1.00
C SER A 93 -20.47 3.07 -0.60
N SER A 94 -21.00 2.32 -1.57
CA SER A 94 -22.04 1.30 -1.38
C SER A 94 -21.51 -0.07 -0.97
N ALA A 95 -20.20 -0.31 -1.03
CA ALA A 95 -19.63 -1.61 -0.66
C ALA A 95 -19.84 -1.83 0.84
N LYS A 96 -20.63 -2.86 1.17
CA LYS A 96 -20.71 -3.36 2.54
C LYS A 96 -19.32 -3.86 2.94
N VAL A 97 -18.79 -3.34 4.03
CA VAL A 97 -17.63 -3.96 4.71
C VAL A 97 -18.07 -5.37 5.06
N ALA A 98 -17.48 -6.38 4.41
CA ALA A 98 -17.70 -7.76 4.79
C ALA A 98 -17.14 -7.91 6.21
N VAL A 99 -18.03 -8.22 7.16
CA VAL A 99 -17.69 -8.64 8.53
C VAL A 99 -17.05 -10.01 8.47
#